data_AF-A0A964Z9Z3-F1
#
_entry.id   AF-A0A964Z9Z3-F1
#
_cell.length_a   1.000
_cell.length_b   1.000
_cell.length_c   1.000
_cell.angle_alpha   90.00
_cell.angle_beta   90.00
_cell.angle_gamma   90.00
#
_symmetry.space_group_name_H-M   'P 1'
#
loop_
_entity.id
_entity.type
_entity.pdbx_description
1 polymer ?
#
loop_
_entity_poly.entity_id
_entity_poly.type
_entity_poly.pdbx_seq_one_letter_code
_entity_poly.pdbx_strand_id
1 'polypeptide(L)'
;MNSIIARDRPDEPPRLACGVHGNARLANRRDLAGLFAAARPGDLVLTDATVLAEERDDGASLSAHLHSGLRLSSDIRERHLLAVGSTGCGKTQKLILPQLAADIADPTRTVIALDAKGGVLPGFVAALAERYRPGQPIRVVNFKNPGRTTHRWNPAARIASRHEALEIAHAVCANLEAGTNEGRTNEAFWLFSSVNLLADVLRMLADDPKEIGSLARAKQIIDHSAYDLAVIADSHPFKASFEQRYPAVRRYLDGSNNVTQQSVIADCAMRLTLFADEAVCRVTSGPDELDLRGLVREGGVLILE
;
A
#
# COMPACT_ATOMS: atom_id res chain seq x y z
N MET A 1 -7.84 -21.42 -37.35
CA MET A 1 -8.75 -20.59 -36.55
C MET A 1 -9.80 -21.51 -35.98
N ASN A 2 -9.80 -21.73 -34.67
CA ASN A 2 -10.89 -22.47 -34.02
C ASN A 2 -11.85 -21.41 -33.49
N SER A 3 -13.01 -21.25 -34.14
CA SER A 3 -14.07 -20.40 -33.58
C SER A 3 -14.62 -21.11 -32.35
N ILE A 4 -14.79 -20.36 -31.26
CA ILE A 4 -15.51 -20.85 -30.10
C ILE A 4 -16.94 -20.35 -30.31
N ILE A 5 -17.79 -21.23 -30.84
CA ILE A 5 -19.23 -20.96 -30.86
C ILE A 5 -19.67 -20.94 -29.41
N ALA A 6 -20.07 -19.77 -28.90
CA ALA A 6 -20.77 -19.69 -27.63
C ALA A 6 -21.99 -20.60 -27.76
N ARG A 7 -21.99 -21.73 -27.02
CA ARG A 7 -23.18 -22.59 -27.01
C ARG A 7 -24.31 -21.76 -26.44
N ASP A 8 -25.37 -21.59 -27.23
CA ASP A 8 -26.66 -21.12 -26.74
C ASP A 8 -27.01 -21.98 -25.52
N ARG A 9 -26.88 -21.39 -24.33
CA ARG A 9 -27.48 -21.95 -23.14
C ARG A 9 -28.96 -21.57 -23.23
N PRO A 10 -29.89 -22.53 -23.21
CA PRO A 10 -31.31 -22.26 -23.43
C PRO A 10 -31.93 -21.30 -22.40
N ASP A 11 -31.23 -20.97 -21.32
CA ASP A 11 -31.69 -20.07 -20.24
C ASP A 11 -30.99 -18.69 -20.23
N GLU A 12 -30.11 -18.37 -21.17
CA GLU A 12 -29.51 -17.03 -21.27
C GLU A 12 -30.33 -16.14 -22.24
N PRO A 13 -30.78 -14.94 -21.83
CA PRO A 13 -31.52 -14.05 -22.72
C PRO A 13 -30.63 -13.65 -23.91
N PRO A 14 -31.19 -13.59 -25.14
CA PRO A 14 -30.43 -13.16 -26.31
C PRO A 14 -29.87 -11.76 -26.08
N ARG A 15 -28.56 -11.59 -26.29
CA ARG A 15 -27.91 -10.27 -26.21
C ARG A 15 -28.51 -9.38 -27.30
N LEU A 16 -29.24 -8.35 -26.89
CA LEU A 16 -29.74 -7.31 -27.78
C LEU A 16 -28.55 -6.49 -28.32
N ALA A 17 -28.60 -6.10 -29.60
CA ALA A 17 -27.57 -5.29 -30.30
C ALA A 17 -27.28 -3.92 -29.64
N CYS A 18 -28.11 -3.53 -28.68
CA CYS A 18 -27.95 -2.39 -27.80
C CYS A 18 -28.55 -2.82 -26.46
N GLY A 19 -27.75 -2.91 -25.40
CA GLY A 19 -28.20 -3.37 -24.10
C GLY A 19 -29.26 -2.44 -23.51
N VAL A 20 -30.40 -3.00 -23.12
CA VAL A 20 -31.49 -2.28 -22.40
C VAL A 20 -31.00 -1.67 -21.07
N HIS A 21 -29.82 -2.10 -20.58
CA HIS A 21 -29.22 -1.66 -19.32
C HIS A 21 -27.75 -1.22 -19.42
N GLY A 22 -27.21 -0.99 -20.62
CA GLY A 22 -25.87 -0.41 -20.79
C GLY A 22 -25.10 -0.86 -22.03
N ASN A 23 -24.00 -0.15 -22.32
CA ASN A 23 -23.14 -0.33 -23.50
C ASN A 23 -21.98 -1.33 -23.26
N ALA A 24 -22.05 -2.16 -22.23
CA ALA A 24 -20.98 -3.10 -21.92
C ALA A 24 -20.99 -4.26 -22.94
N ARG A 25 -20.02 -4.26 -23.85
CA ARG A 25 -19.71 -5.35 -24.77
C ARG A 25 -18.28 -5.83 -24.60
N LEU A 26 -17.97 -7.03 -25.07
CA LEU A 26 -16.58 -7.45 -25.15
C LEU A 26 -15.88 -6.62 -26.24
N ALA A 27 -14.57 -6.42 -26.07
CA ALA A 27 -13.78 -5.70 -27.06
C ALA A 27 -13.77 -6.49 -28.39
N ASN A 28 -13.87 -5.79 -29.51
CA ASN A 28 -13.65 -6.37 -30.83
C ASN A 28 -12.18 -6.15 -31.26
N ARG A 29 -11.79 -6.68 -32.42
CA ARG A 29 -10.41 -6.54 -32.92
C ARG A 29 -9.97 -5.07 -33.13
N ARG A 30 -10.90 -4.18 -33.46
CA ARG A 30 -10.61 -2.74 -33.65
C ARG A 30 -10.30 -2.07 -32.31
N ASP A 31 -11.05 -2.37 -31.26
CA ASP A 31 -10.80 -1.84 -29.92
C ASP A 31 -9.44 -2.30 -29.37
N LEU A 32 -9.05 -3.53 -29.69
CA LEU A 32 -7.80 -4.15 -29.24
C LEU A 32 -6.59 -3.79 -30.12
N ALA A 33 -6.77 -3.03 -31.21
CA ALA A 33 -5.70 -2.77 -32.18
C ALA A 33 -4.44 -2.14 -31.53
N GLY A 34 -4.63 -1.27 -30.54
CA GLY A 34 -3.52 -0.68 -29.79
C GLY A 34 -2.72 -1.69 -28.94
N LEU A 35 -3.40 -2.73 -28.45
CA LEU A 35 -2.80 -3.79 -27.62
C LEU A 35 -2.02 -4.82 -28.47
N PHE A 36 -2.32 -4.92 -29.76
CA PHE A 36 -1.60 -5.80 -30.70
C PHE A 36 -0.52 -5.06 -31.51
N ALA A 37 -0.30 -3.77 -31.24
CA ALA A 37 0.74 -3.00 -31.90
C ALA A 37 2.14 -3.48 -31.49
N ALA A 38 3.15 -3.18 -32.32
CA ALA A 38 4.54 -3.47 -31.99
C ALA A 38 4.99 -2.81 -30.68
N ALA A 39 5.71 -3.57 -29.85
CA ALA A 39 6.21 -3.09 -28.57
C ALA A 39 7.28 -2.00 -28.74
N ARG A 40 7.26 -1.01 -27.86
CA ARG A 40 8.27 0.04 -27.72
C ARG A 40 9.06 -0.16 -26.42
N PRO A 41 10.26 0.42 -26.29
CA PRO A 41 10.96 0.46 -25.01
C PRO A 41 10.07 1.00 -23.89
N GLY A 42 10.06 0.34 -22.74
CA GLY A 42 9.22 0.71 -21.59
C GLY A 42 7.79 0.16 -21.61
N ASP A 43 7.35 -0.49 -22.70
CA ASP A 43 6.06 -1.18 -22.72
C ASP A 43 6.14 -2.53 -21.97
N LEU A 44 5.01 -2.93 -21.38
CA LEU A 44 4.84 -4.28 -20.85
C LEU A 44 4.23 -5.16 -21.94
N VAL A 45 4.87 -6.28 -22.26
CA VAL A 45 4.34 -7.26 -23.23
C VAL A 45 3.96 -8.54 -22.50
N LEU A 46 2.68 -8.88 -22.51
CA LEU A 46 2.16 -10.14 -21.99
C LEU A 46 2.17 -11.17 -23.11
N THR A 47 3.25 -11.94 -23.20
CA THR A 47 3.47 -12.93 -24.26
C THR A 47 2.55 -14.14 -24.15
N ASP A 48 2.15 -14.51 -22.93
CA ASP A 48 1.31 -15.67 -22.67
C ASP A 48 -0.15 -15.30 -22.33
N ALA A 49 -0.68 -14.32 -23.07
CA ALA A 49 -2.06 -13.86 -22.93
C ALA A 49 -2.93 -14.34 -24.09
N THR A 50 -4.11 -14.84 -23.74
CA THR A 50 -5.20 -15.15 -24.67
C THR A 50 -6.32 -14.15 -24.48
N VAL A 51 -6.71 -13.45 -25.54
CA VAL A 51 -7.84 -12.51 -25.51
C VAL A 51 -9.03 -13.12 -26.21
N LEU A 52 -10.19 -13.05 -25.55
CA LEU A 52 -11.48 -13.30 -26.19
C LEU A 52 -12.01 -11.97 -26.71
N ALA A 53 -12.33 -11.93 -28.00
CA ALA A 53 -12.83 -10.74 -28.67
C ALA A 53 -14.08 -11.06 -29.49
N GLU A 54 -14.98 -10.08 -29.59
CA GLU A 54 -16.11 -10.15 -30.51
C GLU A 54 -15.61 -10.08 -31.96
N GLU A 55 -16.09 -11.01 -32.80
CA GLU A 55 -15.82 -10.94 -34.25
C GLU A 55 -16.68 -9.87 -34.93
N ARG A 56 -17.85 -9.57 -34.35
CA ARG A 56 -18.86 -8.62 -34.83
C ARG A 56 -19.44 -7.85 -33.65
N ASP A 57 -19.88 -6.62 -33.89
CA ASP A 57 -20.42 -5.71 -32.87
C ASP A 57 -21.78 -6.15 -32.28
N ASP A 58 -22.31 -7.29 -32.75
CA ASP A 58 -23.55 -7.91 -32.26
C ASP A 58 -23.32 -8.94 -31.14
N GLY A 59 -22.06 -9.26 -30.83
CA GLY A 59 -21.70 -10.24 -29.80
C GLY A 59 -22.07 -11.69 -30.14
N ALA A 60 -22.48 -11.98 -31.39
CA ALA A 60 -22.98 -13.30 -31.79
C ALA A 60 -21.86 -14.35 -31.92
N SER A 61 -20.63 -13.93 -32.19
CA SER A 61 -19.48 -14.84 -32.27
C SER A 61 -18.23 -14.27 -31.59
N LEU A 62 -17.49 -15.15 -30.94
CA LEU A 62 -16.24 -14.85 -30.24
C LEU A 62 -15.07 -15.54 -30.93
N SER A 63 -13.97 -14.81 -31.02
CA SER A 63 -12.68 -15.32 -31.47
C SER A 63 -11.66 -15.27 -30.33
N ALA A 64 -10.81 -16.30 -30.26
CA ALA A 64 -9.70 -16.36 -29.33
C ALA A 64 -8.41 -15.94 -30.03
N HIS A 65 -7.77 -14.90 -29.51
CA HIS A 65 -6.44 -14.43 -29.92
C HIS A 65 -5.38 -15.05 -29.00
N LEU A 66 -4.97 -16.28 -29.33
CA LEU A 66 -4.03 -17.08 -28.53
C LEU A 66 -2.61 -16.48 -28.57
N HIS A 67 -1.96 -16.37 -27.41
CA HIS A 67 -0.55 -15.96 -27.25
C HIS A 67 -0.16 -14.75 -28.11
N SER A 68 -1.07 -13.78 -28.20
CA SER A 68 -1.01 -12.71 -29.20
C SER A 68 0.00 -11.61 -28.87
N GLY A 69 0.65 -11.69 -27.70
CA GLY A 69 1.54 -10.64 -27.20
C GLY A 69 0.76 -9.36 -26.94
N LEU A 70 0.19 -9.21 -25.74
CA LEU A 70 -0.55 -7.99 -25.40
C LEU A 70 0.41 -6.92 -24.93
N ARG A 71 0.52 -5.87 -25.72
CA ARG A 71 1.26 -4.66 -25.40
C ARG A 71 0.43 -3.73 -24.53
N LEU A 72 0.91 -3.47 -23.34
CA LEU A 72 0.43 -2.43 -22.45
C LEU A 72 1.42 -1.26 -22.51
N SER A 73 1.00 -0.17 -23.17
CA SER A 73 1.81 1.06 -23.25
C SER A 73 1.95 1.75 -21.91
N SER A 74 2.93 2.65 -21.77
CA SER A 74 3.07 3.52 -20.58
C SER A 74 1.75 4.19 -20.22
N ASP A 75 1.05 4.82 -21.17
CA ASP A 75 -0.26 5.47 -20.94
C ASP A 75 -1.32 4.52 -20.34
N ILE A 76 -1.31 3.24 -20.73
CA ILE A 76 -2.23 2.25 -20.16
C ILE A 76 -1.80 1.90 -18.73
N ARG A 77 -0.50 1.70 -18.52
CA ARG A 77 0.07 1.30 -17.23
C ARG A 77 -0.03 2.39 -16.17
N GLU A 78 0.10 3.65 -16.57
CA GLU A 78 0.00 4.84 -15.71
C GLU A 78 -1.43 5.11 -15.22
N ARG A 79 -2.45 4.51 -15.87
CA ARG A 79 -3.85 4.53 -15.40
C ARG A 79 -4.17 3.49 -14.33
N HIS A 80 -3.14 2.81 -13.82
CA HIS A 80 -3.21 1.67 -12.90
C HIS A 80 -3.82 0.41 -13.55
N LEU A 81 -3.38 -0.76 -13.07
CA LEU A 81 -3.85 -2.06 -13.54
C LEU A 81 -4.39 -2.86 -12.36
N LEU A 82 -5.63 -3.34 -12.49
CA LEU A 82 -6.26 -4.25 -11.53
C LEU A 82 -6.27 -5.67 -12.11
N ALA A 83 -5.64 -6.61 -11.40
CA ALA A 83 -5.55 -8.00 -11.81
C ALA A 83 -6.37 -8.91 -10.90
N VAL A 84 -7.47 -9.43 -11.41
CA VAL A 84 -8.40 -10.28 -10.64
C VAL A 84 -8.26 -11.74 -11.08
N GLY A 85 -8.22 -12.66 -10.11
CA GLY A 85 -8.21 -14.09 -10.39
C GLY A 85 -8.00 -14.93 -9.13
N SER A 86 -8.32 -16.22 -9.20
CA SER A 86 -8.15 -17.17 -8.09
C SER A 86 -6.67 -17.44 -7.77
N THR A 87 -6.39 -18.04 -6.61
CA THR A 87 -5.05 -18.55 -6.29
C THR A 87 -4.66 -19.61 -7.33
N GLY A 88 -3.41 -19.55 -7.83
CA GLY A 88 -2.91 -20.50 -8.83
C GLY A 88 -3.23 -20.15 -10.29
N CYS A 89 -4.04 -19.14 -10.59
CA CYS A 89 -4.33 -18.76 -11.99
C CYS A 89 -3.18 -18.05 -12.73
N GLY A 90 -2.03 -17.87 -12.07
CA GLY A 90 -0.84 -17.30 -12.67
C GLY A 90 -0.68 -15.79 -12.55
N LYS A 91 -1.45 -15.06 -11.73
CA LYS A 91 -1.30 -13.59 -11.53
C LYS A 91 0.16 -13.16 -11.35
N THR A 92 0.88 -13.82 -10.45
CA THR A 92 2.29 -13.52 -10.19
C THR A 92 3.16 -13.80 -11.41
N GLN A 93 3.11 -15.02 -11.95
CA GLN A 93 3.99 -15.48 -13.04
C GLN A 93 3.71 -14.82 -14.40
N LYS A 94 2.43 -14.59 -14.73
CA LYS A 94 2.00 -14.11 -16.06
C LYS A 94 1.84 -12.60 -16.16
N LEU A 95 1.74 -11.88 -15.04
CA LEU A 95 1.52 -10.43 -15.03
C LEU A 95 2.53 -9.69 -14.15
N ILE A 96 2.60 -10.00 -12.85
CA ILE A 96 3.42 -9.21 -11.91
C ILE A 96 4.92 -9.34 -12.19
N LEU A 97 5.45 -10.55 -12.36
CA LEU A 97 6.88 -10.75 -12.64
C LEU A 97 7.30 -10.14 -14.00
N PRO A 98 6.56 -10.33 -15.10
CA PRO A 98 6.83 -9.62 -16.36
C PRO A 98 6.79 -8.09 -16.23
N GLN A 99 5.84 -7.56 -15.45
CA GLN A 99 5.75 -6.13 -15.17
C GLN A 99 7.00 -5.62 -14.44
N LEU A 100 7.42 -6.31 -13.36
CA LEU A 100 8.64 -5.97 -12.63
C LEU A 100 9.87 -6.06 -13.51
N ALA A 101 9.97 -7.06 -14.38
CA ALA A 101 11.07 -7.17 -15.34
C ALA A 101 11.11 -5.97 -16.30
N ALA A 102 9.96 -5.57 -16.85
CA ALA A 102 9.85 -4.41 -17.73
C ALA A 102 10.19 -3.09 -16.99
N ASP A 103 9.75 -2.93 -15.74
CA ASP A 103 10.02 -1.72 -14.95
C ASP A 103 11.47 -1.64 -14.48
N ILE A 104 12.07 -2.75 -14.06
CA ILE A 104 13.48 -2.78 -13.64
C ILE A 104 14.40 -2.56 -14.85
N ALA A 105 14.03 -3.04 -16.04
CA ALA A 105 14.79 -2.81 -17.26
C ALA A 105 14.82 -1.32 -17.69
N ASP A 106 13.86 -0.51 -17.27
CA ASP A 106 13.80 0.93 -17.54
C ASP A 106 14.43 1.72 -16.39
N PRO A 107 15.64 2.31 -16.55
CA PRO A 107 16.34 2.99 -15.46
C PRO A 107 15.66 4.29 -14.99
N THR A 108 14.72 4.84 -15.77
CA THR A 108 13.98 6.05 -15.37
C THR A 108 12.82 5.75 -14.41
N ARG A 109 12.52 4.47 -14.17
CA ARG A 109 11.43 4.04 -13.30
C ARG A 109 11.93 3.71 -11.90
N THR A 110 11.12 4.08 -10.92
CA THR A 110 11.28 3.60 -9.54
C THR A 110 10.33 2.44 -9.30
N VAL A 111 10.85 1.35 -8.74
CA VAL A 111 10.09 0.14 -8.45
C VAL A 111 9.97 -0.01 -6.95
N ILE A 112 8.73 0.03 -6.46
CA ILE A 112 8.38 -0.29 -5.07
C ILE A 112 7.51 -1.55 -5.12
N ALA A 113 8.06 -2.67 -4.65
CA ALA A 113 7.42 -3.97 -4.68
C ALA A 113 6.96 -4.37 -3.26
N LEU A 114 5.69 -4.72 -3.12
CA LEU A 114 5.10 -5.24 -1.88
C LEU A 114 4.99 -6.77 -1.99
N ASP A 115 5.72 -7.51 -1.15
CA ASP A 115 5.67 -8.97 -1.10
C ASP A 115 5.05 -9.48 0.21
N ALA A 116 3.72 -9.39 0.30
CA ALA A 116 2.99 -9.81 1.49
C ALA A 116 3.11 -11.32 1.80
N LYS A 117 3.36 -12.17 0.80
CA LYS A 117 3.44 -13.64 0.97
C LYS A 117 4.86 -14.11 1.24
N GLY A 118 5.87 -13.33 0.85
CA GLY A 118 7.26 -13.73 0.82
C GLY A 118 7.53 -14.77 -0.27
N GLY A 119 8.82 -15.01 -0.53
CA GLY A 119 9.27 -16.09 -1.40
C GLY A 119 10.23 -15.63 -2.48
N VAL A 120 9.79 -15.73 -3.74
CA VAL A 120 10.68 -15.61 -4.92
C VAL A 120 10.99 -14.18 -5.32
N LEU A 121 10.22 -13.19 -4.85
CA LEU A 121 10.31 -11.81 -5.34
C LEU A 121 11.68 -11.18 -5.09
N PRO A 122 12.28 -11.28 -3.88
CA PRO A 122 13.57 -10.67 -3.60
C PRO A 122 14.70 -11.22 -4.48
N GLY A 123 14.77 -12.55 -4.63
CA GLY A 123 15.77 -13.18 -5.49
C GLY A 123 15.58 -12.84 -6.97
N PHE A 124 14.33 -12.82 -7.44
CA PHE A 124 13.99 -12.43 -8.81
C PHE A 124 14.35 -10.96 -9.11
N VAL A 125 13.95 -10.05 -8.22
CA VAL A 125 14.25 -8.62 -8.34
C VAL A 125 15.76 -8.38 -8.24
N ALA A 126 16.48 -9.10 -7.37
CA ALA A 126 17.92 -9.03 -7.27
C ALA A 126 18.63 -9.40 -8.57
N ALA A 127 18.27 -10.55 -9.16
CA ALA A 127 18.84 -10.98 -10.44
C ALA A 127 18.54 -9.98 -11.58
N LEU A 128 17.35 -9.39 -11.61
CA LEU A 128 17.00 -8.38 -12.61
C LEU A 128 17.76 -7.08 -12.41
N ALA A 129 17.86 -6.59 -11.17
CA ALA A 129 18.58 -5.36 -10.86
C ALA A 129 20.08 -5.52 -11.13
N GLU A 130 20.68 -6.67 -10.82
CA GLU A 130 22.09 -6.95 -11.19
C GLU A 130 22.31 -6.85 -12.71
N ARG A 131 21.35 -7.36 -13.50
CA ARG A 131 21.42 -7.35 -14.96
C ARG A 131 21.19 -5.98 -15.58
N TYR A 132 20.15 -5.27 -15.14
CA TYR A 132 19.66 -4.05 -15.81
C TYR A 132 20.06 -2.76 -15.12
N ARG A 133 20.42 -2.82 -13.83
CA ARG A 133 20.80 -1.68 -13.01
C ARG A 133 22.06 -1.98 -12.18
N PRO A 134 23.16 -2.43 -12.83
CA PRO A 134 24.37 -2.83 -12.12
C PRO A 134 24.91 -1.68 -11.26
N GLY A 135 25.24 -1.99 -10.00
CA GLY A 135 25.74 -1.01 -9.03
C GLY A 135 24.68 -0.18 -8.32
N GLN A 136 23.40 -0.26 -8.72
CA GLN A 136 22.32 0.39 -7.98
C GLN A 136 21.88 -0.47 -6.77
N PRO A 137 21.90 0.05 -5.53
CA PRO A 137 21.53 -0.73 -4.36
C PRO A 137 20.03 -1.03 -4.33
N ILE A 138 19.70 -2.28 -4.05
CA ILE A 138 18.32 -2.72 -3.78
C ILE A 138 18.05 -2.51 -2.30
N ARG A 139 17.00 -1.75 -2.02
CA ARG A 139 16.56 -1.48 -0.65
C ARG A 139 15.52 -2.52 -0.26
N VAL A 140 15.65 -3.07 0.93
CA VAL A 140 14.75 -4.10 1.46
C VAL A 140 14.38 -3.71 2.87
N VAL A 141 13.08 -3.62 3.14
CA VAL A 141 12.51 -3.55 4.49
C VAL A 141 11.71 -4.83 4.68
N ASN A 142 12.13 -5.67 5.62
CA ASN A 142 11.50 -6.96 5.88
C ASN A 142 10.96 -6.98 7.31
N PHE A 143 9.65 -6.79 7.45
CA PHE A 143 8.93 -6.73 8.71
C PHE A 143 8.88 -8.06 9.44
N LYS A 144 9.06 -9.20 8.73
CA LYS A 144 9.01 -10.56 9.31
C LYS A 144 10.39 -11.08 9.72
N ASN A 145 11.43 -10.70 8.99
CA ASN A 145 12.81 -11.12 9.22
C ASN A 145 13.75 -9.90 9.14
N PRO A 146 13.96 -9.21 10.29
CA PRO A 146 14.79 -8.01 10.34
C PRO A 146 16.21 -8.21 9.84
N GLY A 147 16.77 -9.42 9.94
CA GLY A 147 18.11 -9.74 9.45
C GLY A 147 18.26 -9.65 7.93
N ARG A 148 17.16 -9.60 7.19
CA ARG A 148 17.13 -9.39 5.73
C ARG A 148 16.89 -7.93 5.34
N THR A 149 16.62 -7.05 6.31
CA THR A 149 16.45 -5.62 6.06
C THR A 149 17.80 -4.99 5.75
N THR A 150 17.87 -4.23 4.67
CA THR A 150 19.08 -3.46 4.31
C THR A 150 18.99 -2.01 4.75
N HIS A 151 17.79 -1.47 4.93
CA HIS A 151 17.56 -0.09 5.37
C HIS A 151 16.39 -0.07 6.36
N ARG A 152 16.60 0.52 7.54
CA ARG A 152 15.49 0.78 8.46
C ARG A 152 14.61 1.91 7.95
N TRP A 153 13.31 1.77 8.17
CA TRP A 153 12.32 2.76 7.78
C TRP A 153 11.52 3.19 9.00
N ASN A 154 11.86 4.36 9.56
CA ASN A 154 11.14 4.91 10.69
C ASN A 154 10.27 6.07 10.22
N PRO A 155 8.96 5.86 10.00
CA PRO A 155 8.07 6.90 9.47
C PRO A 155 7.94 8.10 10.42
N ALA A 156 8.23 7.94 11.71
CA ALA A 156 8.11 9.01 12.70
C ALA A 156 9.43 9.76 12.96
N ALA A 157 10.53 9.42 12.28
CA ALA A 157 11.84 9.99 12.57
C ALA A 157 11.98 11.48 12.25
N ARG A 158 11.18 12.02 11.32
CA ARG A 158 11.36 13.38 10.77
C ARG A 158 10.15 14.28 10.97
N ILE A 159 9.37 14.06 12.03
CA ILE A 159 8.20 14.89 12.35
C ILE A 159 8.67 16.26 12.82
N ALA A 160 8.47 17.28 11.99
CA ALA A 160 8.73 18.68 12.32
C ALA A 160 7.45 19.41 12.77
N SER A 161 6.28 18.97 12.28
CA SER A 161 5.00 19.63 12.52
C SER A 161 3.90 18.66 12.97
N ARG A 162 2.84 19.21 13.59
CA ARG A 162 1.65 18.43 13.95
C ARG A 162 0.92 17.90 12.71
N HIS A 163 1.01 18.60 11.58
CA HIS A 163 0.41 18.16 10.32
C HIS A 163 1.05 16.85 9.82
N GLU A 164 2.38 16.76 9.82
CA GLU A 164 3.09 15.52 9.46
C GLU A 164 2.77 14.38 10.42
N ALA A 165 2.66 14.67 11.73
CA ALA A 165 2.22 13.69 12.71
C ALA A 165 0.79 13.18 12.44
N LEU A 166 -0.11 14.06 12.00
CA LEU A 166 -1.47 13.70 11.60
C LEU A 166 -1.50 12.81 10.35
N GLU A 167 -0.65 13.09 9.35
CA GLU A 167 -0.58 12.25 8.14
C GLU A 167 -0.16 10.82 8.49
N ILE A 168 0.87 10.66 9.33
CA ILE A 168 1.33 9.36 9.81
C ILE A 168 0.23 8.67 10.64
N ALA A 169 -0.35 9.40 11.61
CA ALA A 169 -1.39 8.86 12.47
C ALA A 169 -2.62 8.41 11.67
N HIS A 170 -3.05 9.21 10.69
CA HIS A 170 -4.17 8.87 9.81
C HIS A 170 -3.86 7.63 8.97
N ALA A 171 -2.68 7.55 8.35
CA ALA A 171 -2.26 6.38 7.58
C ALA A 171 -2.25 5.10 8.43
N VAL A 172 -1.76 5.17 9.67
CA VAL A 172 -1.74 4.03 10.59
C VAL A 172 -3.16 3.63 11.02
N CYS A 173 -3.97 4.59 11.46
CA CYS A 173 -5.28 4.30 12.03
C CYS A 173 -6.32 3.87 10.97
N ALA A 174 -6.32 4.48 9.79
CA ALA A 174 -7.33 4.21 8.75
C ALA A 174 -7.13 2.84 8.06
N ASN A 175 -5.89 2.36 7.96
CA ASN A 175 -5.57 1.10 7.26
C ASN A 175 -6.14 -0.15 7.96
N LEU A 176 -6.57 -0.05 9.22
CA LEU A 176 -7.16 -1.16 9.97
C LEU A 176 -8.69 -1.28 9.83
N GLU A 177 -9.34 -0.26 9.25
CA GLU A 177 -10.81 -0.25 9.09
C GLU A 177 -11.27 -0.77 7.72
N ALA A 178 -10.36 -0.89 6.75
CA ALA A 178 -10.63 -1.18 5.34
C ALA A 178 -11.18 -2.60 5.03
N GLY A 179 -11.72 -3.32 6.02
CA GLY A 179 -12.23 -4.67 5.82
C GLY A 179 -13.39 -5.13 6.70
N THR A 180 -13.93 -4.31 7.62
CA THR A 180 -14.85 -4.85 8.63
C THR A 180 -16.14 -4.10 8.91
N ASN A 181 -16.33 -2.83 8.52
CA ASN A 181 -17.54 -2.14 8.95
C ASN A 181 -18.06 -1.08 7.98
N GLU A 182 -18.90 -1.51 7.04
CA GLU A 182 -19.85 -0.59 6.42
C GLU A 182 -21.07 -0.47 7.36
N GLY A 183 -21.20 0.64 8.09
CA GLY A 183 -22.50 1.05 8.64
C GLY A 183 -22.62 1.40 10.13
N ARG A 184 -21.54 1.61 10.90
CA ARG A 184 -21.69 2.10 12.30
C ARG A 184 -21.45 3.60 12.41
N THR A 185 -22.45 4.30 12.94
CA THR A 185 -22.48 5.77 13.10
C THR A 185 -21.38 6.37 13.99
N ASN A 186 -20.66 5.55 14.76
CA ASN A 186 -19.63 6.02 15.70
C ASN A 186 -18.18 5.74 15.25
N GLU A 187 -17.95 5.12 14.09
CA GLU A 187 -16.59 4.76 13.64
C GLU A 187 -15.71 5.96 13.34
N ALA A 188 -16.29 6.99 12.72
CA ALA A 188 -15.60 8.25 12.49
C ALA A 188 -15.09 8.87 13.80
N PHE A 189 -15.90 8.81 14.88
CA PHE A 189 -15.48 9.33 16.19
C PHE A 189 -14.25 8.58 16.73
N TRP A 190 -14.26 7.25 16.69
CA TRP A 190 -13.14 6.44 17.19
C TRP A 190 -11.88 6.65 16.34
N LEU A 191 -12.02 6.60 15.02
CA LEU A 191 -10.93 6.86 14.09
C LEU A 191 -10.29 8.22 14.36
N PHE A 192 -11.07 9.30 14.34
CA PHE A 192 -10.52 10.65 14.50
C PHE A 192 -9.98 10.91 15.90
N SER A 193 -10.56 10.29 16.94
CA SER A 193 -10.02 10.39 18.30
C SER A 193 -8.66 9.72 18.40
N SER A 194 -8.52 8.52 17.86
CA SER A 194 -7.24 7.79 17.81
C SER A 194 -6.20 8.49 16.93
N VAL A 195 -6.59 9.03 15.78
CA VAL A 195 -5.70 9.82 14.92
C VAL A 195 -5.18 11.06 15.67
N ASN A 196 -6.05 11.80 16.35
CA ASN A 196 -5.62 12.99 17.10
C ASN A 196 -4.73 12.65 18.29
N LEU A 197 -5.06 11.59 19.04
CA LEU A 197 -4.25 11.14 20.16
C LEU A 197 -2.87 10.69 19.69
N LEU A 198 -2.80 9.84 18.67
CA LEU A 198 -1.54 9.35 18.11
C LEU A 198 -0.71 10.48 17.52
N ALA A 199 -1.32 11.43 16.79
CA ALA A 199 -0.60 12.57 16.26
C ALA A 199 0.03 13.44 17.35
N ASP A 200 -0.69 13.66 18.45
CA ASP A 200 -0.16 14.43 19.58
C ASP A 200 0.96 13.69 20.32
N VAL A 201 0.82 12.37 20.51
CA VAL A 201 1.88 11.53 21.10
C VAL A 201 3.13 11.52 20.22
N LEU A 202 2.98 11.35 18.91
CA LEU A 202 4.09 11.40 17.96
C LEU A 202 4.76 12.78 17.94
N ARG A 203 3.97 13.85 17.97
CA ARG A 203 4.50 15.21 18.02
C ARG A 203 5.26 15.46 19.33
N MET A 204 4.71 15.03 20.45
CA MET A 204 5.33 15.11 21.78
C MET A 204 6.68 14.38 21.78
N LEU A 205 6.73 13.14 21.28
CA LEU A 205 7.97 12.39 21.13
C LEU A 205 9.00 13.10 20.25
N ALA A 206 8.58 13.69 19.14
CA ALA A 206 9.47 14.41 18.23
C ALA A 206 9.99 15.74 18.81
N ASP A 207 9.31 16.31 19.79
CA ASP A 207 9.69 17.55 20.46
C ASP A 207 10.58 17.36 21.68
N ASP A 208 10.63 16.16 22.23
CA ASP A 208 11.50 15.84 23.36
C ASP A 208 12.88 15.37 22.87
N PRO A 209 13.96 16.13 23.09
CA PRO A 209 15.30 15.75 22.67
C PRO A 209 15.84 14.51 23.39
N LYS A 210 15.18 14.04 24.45
CA LYS A 210 15.55 12.80 25.17
C LYS A 210 14.90 11.56 24.57
N GLU A 211 13.94 11.73 23.67
CA GLU A 211 13.20 10.64 23.05
C GLU A 211 13.66 10.41 21.62
N ILE A 212 13.50 9.17 21.15
CA ILE A 212 13.65 8.82 19.74
C ILE A 212 12.26 8.41 19.26
N GLY A 213 11.61 9.29 18.50
CA GLY A 213 10.27 9.07 17.98
C GLY A 213 10.19 7.83 17.09
N SER A 214 9.28 6.91 17.43
CA SER A 214 8.86 5.79 16.58
C SER A 214 7.42 5.40 16.90
N LEU A 215 6.77 4.66 16.00
CA LEU A 215 5.42 4.13 16.26
C LEU A 215 5.42 3.10 17.41
N ALA A 216 6.50 2.34 17.57
CA ALA A 216 6.68 1.44 18.70
C ALA A 216 6.80 2.23 20.03
N ARG A 217 7.52 3.35 20.03
CA ARG A 217 7.63 4.22 21.21
C ARG A 217 6.29 4.90 21.53
N ALA A 218 5.55 5.34 20.51
CA ALA A 218 4.21 5.88 20.68
C ALA A 218 3.24 4.84 21.29
N LYS A 219 3.30 3.58 20.83
CA LYS A 219 2.55 2.47 21.42
C LYS A 219 2.86 2.30 22.91
N GLN A 220 4.14 2.30 23.29
CA GLN A 220 4.53 2.21 24.70
C GLN A 220 3.92 3.33 25.54
N ILE A 221 3.97 4.58 25.06
CA ILE A 221 3.37 5.73 25.76
C ILE A 221 1.84 5.59 25.87
N ILE A 222 1.17 5.09 24.83
CA ILE A 222 -0.28 4.92 24.83
C ILE A 222 -0.70 3.77 25.75
N ASP A 223 0.14 2.75 25.92
CA ASP A 223 -0.09 1.65 26.87
C ASP A 223 0.18 2.02 28.33
N HIS A 224 0.88 3.13 28.58
CA HIS A 224 1.15 3.60 29.92
C HIS A 224 -0.12 4.04 30.65
N SER A 225 -0.03 4.14 31.97
CA SER A 225 -1.11 4.72 32.76
C SER A 225 -1.22 6.23 32.54
N ALA A 226 -2.40 6.80 32.85
CA ALA A 226 -2.60 8.25 32.85
C ALA A 226 -1.60 8.97 33.78
N TYR A 227 -1.19 8.31 34.88
CA TYR A 227 -0.19 8.83 35.80
C TYR A 227 1.18 8.96 35.15
N ASP A 228 1.66 7.91 34.48
CA ASP A 228 2.97 7.94 33.82
C ASP A 228 3.01 8.98 32.70
N LEU A 229 1.90 9.12 31.96
CA LEU A 229 1.79 10.15 30.94
C LEU A 229 1.75 11.57 31.53
N ALA A 230 1.13 11.76 32.69
CA ALA A 230 1.19 13.03 33.41
C ALA A 230 2.63 13.37 33.84
N VAL A 231 3.39 12.39 34.31
CA VAL A 231 4.82 12.56 34.64
C VAL A 231 5.64 12.95 33.40
N ILE A 232 5.36 12.33 32.25
CA ILE A 232 5.98 12.71 30.97
C ILE A 232 5.61 14.16 30.64
N ALA A 233 4.33 14.55 30.73
CA ALA A 233 3.86 15.90 30.44
C ALA A 233 4.52 16.97 31.33
N ASP A 234 4.66 16.70 32.63
CA ASP A 234 5.26 17.62 33.61
C ASP A 234 6.77 17.81 33.43
N SER A 235 7.45 16.78 32.88
CA SER A 235 8.88 16.80 32.59
C SER A 235 9.21 17.23 31.16
N HIS A 236 8.21 17.38 30.30
CA HIS A 236 8.35 17.71 28.89
C HIS A 236 8.92 19.13 28.69
N PRO A 237 9.80 19.37 27.69
CA PRO A 237 10.37 20.70 27.43
C PRO A 237 9.31 21.80 27.21
N PHE A 238 8.13 21.42 26.71
CA PHE A 238 7.03 22.32 26.40
C PHE A 238 5.90 22.29 27.45
N LYS A 239 6.18 21.91 28.71
CA LYS A 239 5.17 21.80 29.78
C LYS A 239 4.30 23.06 29.95
N ALA A 240 4.86 24.26 29.77
CA ALA A 240 4.15 25.53 29.95
C ALA A 240 3.05 25.77 28.90
N SER A 241 3.19 25.18 27.72
CA SER A 241 2.24 25.28 26.60
C SER A 241 1.70 23.90 26.19
N PHE A 242 1.73 22.94 27.12
CA PHE A 242 1.49 21.53 26.81
C PHE A 242 0.08 21.30 26.25
N GLU A 243 -0.94 21.87 26.89
CA GLU A 243 -2.33 21.77 26.44
C GLU A 243 -2.55 22.33 25.03
N GLN A 244 -1.92 23.47 24.72
CA GLN A 244 -2.07 24.11 23.42
C GLN A 244 -1.39 23.29 22.31
N ARG A 245 -0.29 22.60 22.65
CA ARG A 245 0.54 21.87 21.69
C ARG A 245 0.12 20.42 21.49
N TYR A 246 -0.38 19.78 22.55
CA TYR A 246 -0.81 18.37 22.60
C TYR A 246 -2.24 18.26 23.20
N PRO A 247 -3.26 18.92 22.62
CA PRO A 247 -4.59 19.02 23.20
C PRO A 247 -5.30 17.66 23.37
N ALA A 248 -5.06 16.68 22.51
CA ALA A 248 -5.64 15.34 22.63
C ALA A 248 -5.03 14.57 23.81
N VAL A 249 -3.71 14.68 24.01
CA VAL A 249 -3.05 14.11 25.20
C VAL A 249 -3.59 14.78 26.47
N ARG A 250 -3.74 16.11 26.47
CA ARG A 250 -4.30 16.83 27.61
C ARG A 250 -5.71 16.38 27.96
N ARG A 251 -6.61 16.29 26.97
CA ARG A 251 -7.99 15.80 27.17
C ARG A 251 -8.04 14.42 27.80
N TYR A 252 -7.11 13.54 27.44
CA TYR A 252 -7.01 12.24 28.07
C TYR A 252 -6.63 12.37 29.55
N LEU A 253 -5.59 13.13 29.89
CA LEU A 253 -5.17 13.31 31.28
C LEU A 253 -6.32 13.83 32.16
N ASP A 254 -7.04 14.85 31.68
CA ASP A 254 -8.19 15.43 32.37
C ASP A 254 -9.37 14.46 32.48
N GLY A 255 -9.56 13.61 31.45
CA GLY A 255 -10.63 12.63 31.36
C GLY A 255 -10.23 11.22 31.78
N SER A 256 -9.14 11.03 32.54
CA SER A 256 -8.58 9.70 32.85
C SER A 256 -9.54 8.75 33.57
N ASN A 257 -10.52 9.29 34.31
CA ASN A 257 -11.59 8.53 34.96
C ASN A 257 -12.86 8.36 34.09
N ASN A 258 -12.89 8.92 32.89
CA ASN A 258 -14.01 8.86 31.97
C ASN A 258 -13.89 7.62 31.06
N VAL A 259 -14.91 6.76 31.09
CA VAL A 259 -14.96 5.52 30.31
C VAL A 259 -14.75 5.75 28.81
N THR A 260 -15.28 6.84 28.25
CA THR A 260 -15.13 7.17 26.83
C THR A 260 -13.66 7.48 26.49
N GLN A 261 -12.96 8.22 27.33
CA GLN A 261 -11.54 8.54 27.09
C GLN A 261 -10.64 7.31 27.25
N GLN A 262 -10.92 6.46 28.23
CA GLN A 262 -10.26 5.16 28.35
C GLN A 262 -10.50 4.27 27.12
N SER A 263 -11.71 4.31 26.55
CA SER A 263 -12.05 3.58 25.33
C SER A 263 -11.29 4.10 24.10
N VAL A 264 -11.08 5.42 23.98
CA VAL A 264 -10.27 6.02 22.90
C VAL A 264 -8.82 5.52 22.96
N ILE A 265 -8.25 5.38 24.15
CA ILE A 265 -6.89 4.84 24.30
C ILE A 265 -6.84 3.38 23.96
N ALA A 266 -7.79 2.58 24.44
CA ALA A 266 -7.85 1.18 24.10
C ALA A 266 -7.94 1.00 22.57
N ASP A 267 -8.78 1.79 21.88
CA ASP A 267 -8.87 1.81 20.42
C ASP A 267 -7.54 2.21 19.77
N CYS A 268 -6.91 3.31 20.22
CA CYS A 268 -5.64 3.77 19.68
C CYS A 268 -4.50 2.77 19.91
N ALA A 269 -4.45 2.13 21.08
CA ALA A 269 -3.50 1.07 21.40
C ALA A 269 -3.70 -0.14 20.49
N MET A 270 -4.95 -0.57 20.29
CA MET A 270 -5.27 -1.67 19.38
C MET A 270 -4.80 -1.38 17.95
N ARG A 271 -4.93 -0.13 17.48
CA ARG A 271 -4.46 0.27 16.15
C ARG A 271 -2.95 0.20 15.97
N LEU A 272 -2.20 0.23 17.06
CA LEU A 272 -0.75 0.19 17.07
C LEU A 272 -0.18 -1.19 17.42
N THR A 273 -1.03 -2.22 17.55
CA THR A 273 -0.62 -3.56 18.01
C THR A 273 0.55 -4.14 17.20
N LEU A 274 0.56 -3.95 15.88
CA LEU A 274 1.66 -4.44 15.02
C LEU A 274 3.02 -3.83 15.38
N PHE A 275 3.07 -2.62 15.93
CA PHE A 275 4.31 -1.96 16.32
C PHE A 275 4.84 -2.42 17.69
N ALA A 276 4.08 -3.26 18.40
CA ALA A 276 4.59 -3.98 19.57
C ALA A 276 5.32 -5.28 19.19
N ASP A 277 5.21 -5.76 17.95
CA ASP A 277 5.97 -6.90 17.46
C ASP A 277 7.47 -6.55 17.38
N GLU A 278 8.31 -7.45 17.88
CA GLU A 278 9.74 -7.21 17.97
C GLU A 278 10.41 -7.05 16.59
N ALA A 279 9.97 -7.84 15.60
CA ALA A 279 10.54 -7.76 14.26
C ALA A 279 10.15 -6.45 13.57
N VAL A 280 8.87 -6.06 13.66
CA VAL A 280 8.39 -4.76 13.17
C VAL A 280 9.13 -3.61 13.86
N CYS A 281 9.27 -3.66 15.18
CA CYS A 281 9.97 -2.63 15.95
C CYS A 281 11.43 -2.49 15.51
N ARG A 282 12.16 -3.60 15.32
CA ARG A 282 13.57 -3.59 14.86
C ARG A 282 13.76 -2.90 13.51
N VAL A 283 12.79 -2.98 12.61
CA VAL A 283 12.90 -2.38 11.27
C VAL A 283 12.27 -0.99 11.16
N THR A 284 11.34 -0.66 12.07
CA THR A 284 10.61 0.62 12.08
C THR A 284 10.99 1.59 13.19
N SER A 285 11.91 1.18 14.08
CA SER A 285 12.45 2.03 15.15
C SER A 285 13.94 2.25 14.94
N GLY A 286 14.40 3.46 15.29
CA GLY A 286 15.79 3.89 15.13
C GLY A 286 15.96 4.96 14.04
N PRO A 287 17.19 5.14 13.53
CA PRO A 287 17.43 6.13 12.49
C PRO A 287 16.70 5.73 11.21
N ASP A 288 16.12 6.73 10.54
CA ASP A 288 15.49 6.55 9.24
C ASP A 288 16.55 6.55 8.14
N GLU A 289 16.92 5.35 7.70
CA GLU A 289 17.93 5.08 6.67
C GLU A 289 17.33 5.07 5.26
N LEU A 290 15.99 5.02 5.16
CA LEU A 290 15.27 4.93 3.89
C LEU A 290 14.89 6.32 3.34
N ASP A 291 15.70 6.89 2.46
CA ASP A 291 15.32 8.08 1.71
C ASP A 291 14.39 7.74 0.53
N LEU A 292 13.08 7.72 0.79
CA LEU A 292 12.05 7.49 -0.22
C LEU A 292 12.01 8.58 -1.31
N ARG A 293 12.28 9.84 -0.96
CA ARG A 293 12.24 10.95 -1.92
C ARG A 293 13.41 10.86 -2.90
N GLY A 294 14.61 10.59 -2.38
CA GLY A 294 15.79 10.30 -3.19
C GLY A 294 15.57 9.08 -4.08
N LEU A 295 15.03 7.98 -3.53
CA LEU A 295 14.70 6.77 -4.28
C LEU A 295 13.79 7.06 -5.48
N VAL A 296 12.71 7.83 -5.29
CA VAL A 296 11.77 8.18 -6.36
C VAL A 296 12.43 9.06 -7.42
N ARG A 297 13.26 10.03 -7.01
CA ARG A 297 13.91 11.00 -7.90
C ARG A 297 15.02 10.38 -8.74
N GLU A 298 15.83 9.52 -8.14
CA GLU A 298 17.05 8.98 -8.76
C GLU A 298 16.79 7.70 -9.57
N GLY A 299 15.56 7.17 -9.49
CA GLY A 299 15.29 5.80 -9.92
C GLY A 299 15.81 4.83 -8.86
N GLY A 300 15.11 3.72 -8.63
CA GLY A 300 15.61 2.70 -7.71
C GLY A 300 14.65 1.56 -7.48
N VAL A 301 15.08 0.63 -6.62
CA VAL A 301 14.30 -0.56 -6.27
C VAL A 301 14.17 -0.65 -4.75
N LEU A 302 12.93 -0.74 -4.29
CA LEU A 302 12.56 -1.00 -2.90
C LEU A 302 11.65 -2.22 -2.84
N ILE A 303 11.96 -3.14 -1.94
CA ILE A 303 11.13 -4.31 -1.62
C ILE A 303 10.65 -4.18 -0.17
N LEU A 304 9.35 -4.27 0.03
CA LEU A 304 8.71 -4.33 1.34
C LEU A 304 8.14 -5.74 1.55
N GLU A 305 8.63 -6.46 2.55
CA GLU A 305 8.28 -7.87 2.89
C GLU A 305 7.62 -8.00 4.27
#